data_AF-A0A2N2T8I7-F1
#
_entry.id   AF-A0A2N2T8I7-F1
#
_cell.length_a   1.000
_cell.length_b   1.000
_cell.length_c   1.000
_cell.angle_alpha   90.00
_cell.angle_beta   90.00
_cell.angle_gamma   90.00
#
_symmetry.space_group_name_H-M   'P 1'
#
loop_
_entity.id
_entity.type
_entity.pdbx_description
1 polymer ?
#
loop_
_entity_poly.entity_id
_entity_poly.type
_entity_poly.pdbx_seq_one_letter_code
_entity_poly.pdbx_strand_id
1 'polypeptide(L)' 'MPEFSTLRISQDVSNPRVARLLLNRPERLNAITNETPGQIREAVEWAEANEDVHVIVVEGA' A
#
# COMPACT_ATOMS: atom_id res chain seq x y z
N MET A 1 2.26 -4.20 -10.74
CA MET A 1 1.59 -3.66 -9.54
C MET A 1 1.02 -4.85 -8.79
N PRO A 2 1.48 -5.14 -7.57
CA PRO A 2 0.92 -6.22 -6.79
C PRO A 2 -0.53 -5.86 -6.38
N GLU A 3 -1.48 -6.72 -6.74
CA GLU A 3 -2.86 -6.63 -6.27
C GLU A 3 -3.02 -7.51 -5.03
N PHE A 4 -3.25 -6.90 -3.88
CA PHE A 4 -3.63 -7.61 -2.68
C PHE A 4 -5.15 -7.56 -2.51
N SER A 5 -5.73 -8.59 -1.91
CA SER A 5 -7.19 -8.70 -1.74
C SER A 5 -7.81 -7.61 -0.84
N THR A 6 -6.99 -6.76 -0.21
CA THR A 6 -7.35 -5.88 0.91
C THR A 6 -6.75 -4.48 0.80
N LEU A 7 -5.73 -4.33 -0.04
CA LEU A 7 -4.97 -3.09 -0.21
C LEU A 7 -4.41 -3.05 -1.63
N ARG A 8 -4.22 -1.84 -2.15
CA ARG A 8 -3.58 -1.62 -3.45
C ARG A 8 -2.45 -0.63 -3.26
N ILE A 9 -1.31 -0.93 -3.88
CA ILE A 9 -0.20 0.00 -3.97
C ILE A 9 0.10 0.33 -5.43
N SER A 10 0.23 1.63 -5.69
CA SER A 10 0.49 2.18 -7.02
C SER A 10 1.42 3.38 -6.93
N GLN A 11 2.36 3.51 -7.85
CA GLN A 11 3.05 4.78 -8.05
C GLN A 11 2.07 5.82 -8.59
N ASP A 12 2.17 7.05 -8.06
CA ASP A 12 1.40 8.18 -8.54
C ASP A 12 1.87 8.55 -9.96
N VAL A 13 0.94 8.52 -10.91
CA VAL A 13 1.23 8.76 -12.34
C VAL A 13 1.74 10.18 -12.58
N SER A 14 1.33 11.13 -11.74
CA SER A 14 1.79 12.53 -11.82
C SER A 14 3.09 12.75 -11.04
N ASN A 15 3.38 11.91 -10.05
CA ASN A 15 4.56 12.02 -9.19
C ASN A 15 5.19 10.63 -8.95
N PRO A 16 6.10 10.16 -9.82
CA PRO A 16 6.69 8.81 -9.70
C PRO A 16 7.44 8.58 -8.37
N ARG A 17 7.80 9.67 -7.68
CA ARG A 17 8.39 9.69 -6.34
C ARG A 17 7.46 9.29 -5.20
N VAL A 18 6.15 9.22 -5.46
CA VAL A 18 5.14 8.95 -4.45
C VAL A 18 4.48 7.61 -4.77
N ALA A 19 4.57 6.66 -3.85
CA ALA A 19 3.76 5.46 -3.85
C ALA A 19 2.51 5.70 -2.99
N ARG A 20 1.33 5.45 -3.56
CA ARG A 20 0.06 5.51 -2.84
C ARG A 20 -0.39 4.12 -2.46
N LEU A 21 -0.56 3.89 -1.17
CA LEU A 21 -1.11 2.68 -0.59
C LEU A 21 -2.53 2.99 -0.14
N LEU A 22 -3.51 2.43 -0.85
CA LEU A 22 -4.92 2.59 -0.54
C LEU A 22 -5.42 1.35 0.19
N LEU A 23 -5.82 1.54 1.45
CA LEU A 23 -6.38 0.51 2.30
C LEU A 23 -7.92 0.54 2.16
N ASN A 24 -8.49 -0.42 1.44
CA ASN A 24 -9.94 -0.51 1.21
C ASN A 24 -10.54 -1.70 1.98
N ARG A 25 -10.68 -1.55 3.30
CA ARG A 25 -11.34 -2.53 4.19
C ARG A 25 -12.53 -1.95 4.96
N PRO A 26 -13.59 -1.50 4.26
CA PRO A 26 -14.79 -0.93 4.91
C PRO A 26 -15.52 -1.96 5.79
N GLU A 27 -15.43 -3.25 5.44
CA GLU A 27 -16.17 -4.35 6.08
C GLU A 27 -15.64 -4.74 7.46
N ARG A 28 -14.41 -4.32 7.81
CA ARG A 28 -13.73 -4.73 9.05
C ARG A 28 -13.24 -3.57 9.92
N LEU A 29 -13.63 -2.33 9.64
CA LEU A 29 -13.19 -1.14 10.41
C LEU A 29 -11.66 -1.13 10.64
N ASN A 30 -10.87 -1.53 9.63
CA ASN A 30 -9.41 -1.63 9.73
C ASN A 30 -8.89 -2.46 10.93
N ALA A 31 -9.62 -3.49 11.37
CA ALA A 31 -9.12 -4.42 12.38
C ALA A 31 -7.81 -5.07 11.89
N ILE A 32 -6.70 -4.72 12.52
CA ILE A 32 -5.38 -5.29 12.29
C ILE A 32 -5.40 -6.74 12.81
N THR A 33 -5.90 -7.69 12.01
CA THR A 33 -5.69 -9.12 12.28
C THR A 33 -4.28 -9.51 11.89
N ASN A 34 -3.73 -10.60 12.45
CA ASN A 34 -2.34 -11.04 12.26
C ASN A 34 -1.89 -11.24 10.80
N GLU A 35 -2.82 -11.31 9.83
CA GLU A 35 -2.53 -11.42 8.39
C GLU A 35 -2.33 -10.05 7.70
N THR A 36 -2.88 -8.97 8.27
CA THR A 36 -2.87 -7.62 7.69
C THR A 36 -1.49 -6.95 7.71
N PRO A 37 -0.65 -7.09 8.77
CA PRO A 37 0.71 -6.54 8.77
C PRO A 37 1.61 -7.16 7.70
N GLY A 38 1.37 -8.43 7.34
CA GLY A 38 2.13 -9.11 6.29
C GLY A 38 1.93 -8.46 4.92
N GLN A 39 0.68 -8.16 4.57
CA GLN A 39 0.36 -7.53 3.28
C GLN A 39 0.85 -6.09 3.20
N ILE A 40 0.80 -5.34 4.31
CA ILE A 40 1.37 -3.99 4.36
C ILE A 40 2.89 -4.08 4.18
N ARG A 41 3.56 -5.04 4.83
CA ARG A 41 5.00 -5.23 4.67
C ARG A 41 5.38 -5.58 3.25
N GLU A 42 4.67 -6.49 2.58
CA GLU A 42 4.92 -6.80 1.16
C GLU A 42 4.70 -5.59 0.25
N ALA A 43 3.67 -4.77 0.51
CA ALA A 43 3.43 -3.55 -0.24
C ALA A 43 4.54 -2.51 -0.03
N VAL A 44 5.01 -2.34 1.21
CA VAL A 44 6.14 -1.46 1.54
C VAL A 44 7.43 -1.99 0.92
N GLU A 45 7.71 -3.29 0.99
CA GLU A 45 8.87 -3.91 0.36
C GLU A 45 8.87 -3.70 -1.16
N TRP A 46 7.71 -3.77 -1.81
CA TRP A 46 7.59 -3.44 -3.24
C TRP A 46 7.94 -1.97 -3.53
N ALA A 47 7.51 -1.06 -2.66
CA ALA A 47 7.80 0.36 -2.79
C ALA A 47 9.28 0.67 -2.49
N GLU A 48 9.88 0.05 -1.48
CA GLU A 48 11.31 0.21 -1.15
C GLU A 48 12.23 -0.40 -2.22
N ALA A 49 11.80 -1.46 -2.89
CA ALA A 49 12.53 -2.04 -4.02
C ALA A 49 12.52 -1.12 -5.27
N ASN A 50 11.70 -0.08 -5.28
CA ASN A 50 11.59 0.86 -6.38
C ASN A 50 12.39 2.13 -6.06
N GLU A 51 13.57 2.27 -6.66
CA GLU A 51 14.50 3.38 -6.41
C GLU A 51 13.91 4.76 -6.75
N ASP A 52 12.88 4.80 -7.60
CA ASP A 52 12.17 6.03 -7.93
C ASP A 52 11.19 6.47 -6.84
N VAL A 53 10.83 5.61 -5.88
CA VAL A 53 9.90 5.92 -4.79
C VAL A 53 10.65 6.49 -3.59
N HIS A 54 10.28 7.68 -3.16
CA HIS A 54 10.86 8.36 -2.01
C HIS A 54 9.88 8.50 -0.85
N VAL A 55 8.58 8.43 -1.12
CA VAL A 55 7.51 8.65 -0.15
C VAL A 55 6.41 7.64 -0.37
N ILE A 56 5.95 7.01 0.72
CA ILE A 56 4.76 6.16 0.72
C ILE A 56 3.65 6.90 1.46
N VAL A 57 2.53 7.16 0.77
CA VAL A 57 1.34 7.77 1.35
C VAL A 57 0.32 6.67 1.59
N VAL A 58 -0.11 6.50 2.84
CA VAL A 58 -1.13 5.52 3.23
C VAL A 58 -2.46 6.25 3.38
N GLU A 59 -3.44 5.87 2.57
CA GLU A 59 -4.80 6.44 2.57
C GLU A 59 -5.80 5.34 2.94
N GLY A 60 -6.77 5.68 3.81
CA GLY A 60 -7.92 4.83 4.12
C GLY A 60 -9.16 5.30 3.37
N ALA A 61 -10.04 4.36 3.01
CA ALA A 61 -11.39 4.64 2.51
C ALA A 61 -12.40 4.85 3.65
#